data_AF-A0A3S1EQA7-F1
#
_entry.id   AF-A0A3S1EQA7-F1
#
_cell.length_a   1.000
_cell.length_b   1.000
_cell.length_c   1.000
_cell.angle_alpha   90.00
_cell.angle_beta   90.00
_cell.angle_gamma   90.00
#
_symmetry.space_group_name_H-M   'P 1'
#
loop_
_entity.id
_entity.type
_entity.pdbx_description
1 polymer ?
#
loop_
_entity_poly.entity_id
_entity_poly.type
_entity_poly.pdbx_seq_one_letter_code
_entity_poly.pdbx_strand_id
1 'polypeptide(L)'
;QEFGARAVSPSDRPYLPFQQWAMRAERLKPSPLGILMHPTYGLWHAYRGALLFEDGISVPEPHAAIHLCDTCVEKPCLKSCPVDAYSGQGFAHEACLGHVRGHSGEPCRSGGCLDRNACPYGTGYRYPPEVQAFHMAAFAKL
;
A
#
# COMPACT_ATOMS: atom_id res chain seq x y z
N GLN A 1 15.41 -28.70 -2.11
CA GLN A 1 14.06 -29.30 -2.17
C GLN A 1 13.25 -28.46 -3.14
N GLU A 2 12.70 -29.06 -4.19
CA GLU A 2 11.81 -28.35 -5.13
C GLU A 2 10.36 -28.53 -4.64
N PHE A 3 9.63 -27.42 -4.52
CA PHE A 3 8.28 -27.40 -3.94
C PHE A 3 7.16 -27.40 -5.00
N GLY A 4 7.49 -27.66 -6.27
CA GLY A 4 6.50 -27.69 -7.36
C GLY A 4 5.78 -26.36 -7.61
N ALA A 5 6.40 -25.23 -7.23
CA ALA A 5 5.82 -23.91 -7.37
C ALA A 5 6.70 -22.98 -8.19
N ARG A 6 6.07 -22.12 -8.98
CA ARG A 6 6.74 -20.99 -9.64
C ARG A 6 6.61 -19.74 -8.79
N ALA A 7 7.74 -19.20 -8.35
CA ALA A 7 7.79 -17.91 -7.68
C ALA A 7 7.59 -16.77 -8.69
N VAL A 8 6.74 -15.81 -8.34
CA VAL A 8 6.52 -14.58 -9.10
C VAL A 8 6.59 -13.37 -8.20
N SER A 9 7.04 -12.24 -8.75
CA SER A 9 7.21 -10.95 -8.07
C SER A 9 6.24 -9.90 -8.62
N PRO A 10 5.76 -8.94 -7.80
CA PRO A 10 4.95 -7.80 -8.28
C PRO A 10 5.64 -6.96 -9.35
N SER A 11 6.97 -7.03 -9.44
CA SER A 11 7.76 -6.32 -10.44
C SER A 11 7.92 -7.07 -11.77
N ASP A 12 7.50 -8.33 -11.85
CA ASP A 12 7.59 -9.14 -13.06
C ASP A 12 6.68 -8.56 -14.16
N ARG A 13 7.12 -8.70 -15.42
CA ARG A 13 6.35 -8.26 -16.60
C ARG A 13 5.93 -9.47 -17.44
N PRO A 14 4.70 -9.51 -17.98
CA PRO A 14 3.62 -8.53 -17.77
C PRO A 14 3.14 -8.52 -16.30
N TYR A 15 2.74 -7.34 -15.82
CA TYR A 15 2.38 -7.17 -14.40
C TYR A 15 1.22 -8.10 -14.02
N LEU A 16 1.43 -8.84 -12.94
CA LEU A 16 0.46 -9.77 -12.39
C LEU A 16 -0.50 -9.05 -11.43
N PRO A 17 -1.76 -9.51 -11.28
CA PRO A 17 -2.79 -8.82 -10.51
C PRO A 17 -2.66 -9.06 -9.00
N PHE A 18 -1.49 -8.76 -8.43
CA PHE A 18 -1.14 -9.02 -7.02
C PHE A 18 -2.16 -8.48 -6.01
N GLN A 19 -2.68 -7.27 -6.23
CA GLN A 19 -3.71 -6.72 -5.34
C GLN A 19 -5.00 -7.55 -5.37
N GLN A 20 -5.43 -8.01 -6.55
CA GLN A 20 -6.64 -8.83 -6.66
C GLN A 20 -6.43 -10.20 -6.01
N TRP A 21 -5.23 -10.78 -6.15
CA TRP A 21 -4.87 -12.02 -5.47
C TRP A 21 -4.88 -11.86 -3.94
N ALA A 22 -4.29 -10.80 -3.42
CA ALA A 22 -4.33 -10.46 -2.00
C ALA A 22 -5.75 -10.27 -1.48
N MET A 23 -6.60 -9.53 -2.21
CA MET A 23 -8.01 -9.34 -1.85
C MET A 23 -8.76 -10.67 -1.77
N ARG A 24 -8.47 -11.64 -2.64
CA ARG A 24 -9.08 -12.98 -2.61
C ARG A 24 -8.52 -13.85 -1.48
N ALA A 25 -7.20 -13.83 -1.30
CA ALA A 25 -6.50 -14.66 -0.31
C ALA A 25 -6.78 -14.22 1.13
N GLU A 26 -6.98 -12.93 1.37
CA GLU A 26 -7.12 -12.37 2.72
C GLU A 26 -8.43 -11.61 2.95
N ARG A 27 -9.32 -11.58 1.95
CA ARG A 27 -10.62 -10.86 1.99
C ARG A 27 -10.47 -9.37 2.34
N LEU A 28 -9.34 -8.76 1.96
CA LEU A 28 -9.07 -7.35 2.19
C LEU A 28 -9.82 -6.45 1.20
N LYS A 29 -10.07 -5.21 1.62
CA LYS A 29 -10.63 -4.12 0.78
C LYS A 29 -9.63 -2.96 0.67
N PRO A 30 -9.60 -2.22 -0.45
CA PRO A 30 -8.77 -1.03 -0.59
C PRO A 30 -9.20 0.08 0.37
N SER A 31 -8.23 0.80 0.92
CA SER A 31 -8.47 2.09 1.60
C SER A 31 -8.72 3.21 0.57
N PRO A 32 -9.09 4.42 1.02
CA PRO A 32 -9.17 5.59 0.13
C PRO A 32 -7.86 5.92 -0.61
N LEU A 33 -6.71 5.44 -0.11
CA LEU A 33 -5.40 5.61 -0.76
C LEU A 33 -5.08 4.50 -1.77
N GLY A 34 -6.00 3.57 -2.02
CA GLY A 34 -5.79 2.40 -2.89
C GLY A 34 -4.90 1.30 -2.29
N ILE A 35 -4.22 1.55 -1.17
CA ILE A 35 -3.49 0.53 -0.41
C ILE A 35 -4.52 -0.34 0.33
N LEU A 36 -4.37 -1.67 0.27
CA LEU A 36 -5.25 -2.60 0.99
C LEU A 36 -5.16 -2.35 2.51
N MET A 37 -6.30 -2.26 3.18
CA MET A 37 -6.35 -2.05 4.63
C MET A 37 -6.31 -3.39 5.35
N HIS A 38 -5.18 -3.71 5.97
CA HIS A 38 -5.03 -4.92 6.78
C HIS A 38 -5.52 -4.66 8.22
N PRO A 39 -6.28 -5.58 8.85
CA PRO A 39 -6.84 -5.36 10.19
C PRO A 39 -5.79 -5.18 11.29
N THR A 40 -4.62 -5.81 11.16
CA THR A 40 -3.47 -5.65 12.07
C THR A 40 -2.52 -4.52 11.66
N TYR A 41 -1.98 -4.58 10.43
CA TYR A 41 -0.91 -3.69 9.97
C TYR A 41 -1.40 -2.34 9.42
N GLY A 42 -2.72 -2.14 9.32
CA GLY A 42 -3.28 -0.95 8.69
C GLY A 42 -2.83 -0.83 7.23
N LEU A 43 -2.25 0.31 6.88
CA LEU A 43 -1.68 0.55 5.55
C LEU A 43 -0.20 0.11 5.44
N TRP A 44 0.42 -0.44 6.49
CA TRP A 44 1.86 -0.63 6.59
C TRP A 44 2.32 -2.06 6.27
N HIS A 45 1.89 -2.54 5.10
CA HIS A 45 2.29 -3.85 4.57
C HIS A 45 2.46 -3.79 3.06
N ALA A 46 3.12 -4.81 2.52
CA ALA A 46 3.32 -4.97 1.08
C ALA A 46 3.53 -6.45 0.73
N TYR A 47 2.95 -6.88 -0.38
CA TYR A 47 3.16 -8.21 -0.94
C TYR A 47 4.48 -8.23 -1.71
N ARG A 48 5.31 -9.26 -1.46
CA ARG A 48 6.63 -9.40 -2.09
C ARG A 48 6.68 -10.43 -3.20
N GLY A 49 5.76 -11.37 -3.21
CA GLY A 49 5.70 -12.42 -4.20
C GLY A 49 4.52 -13.35 -3.98
N ALA A 50 4.28 -14.20 -4.96
CA ALA A 50 3.32 -15.29 -4.88
C ALA A 50 3.99 -16.58 -5.34
N LEU A 51 3.50 -17.70 -4.82
CA LEU A 51 3.87 -19.03 -5.27
C LEU A 51 2.70 -19.58 -6.07
N LEU A 52 2.94 -19.84 -7.36
CA LEU A 52 1.94 -20.40 -8.27
C LEU A 52 2.15 -21.90 -8.38
N PHE A 53 1.11 -22.65 -8.06
CA PHE A 53 1.08 -24.11 -8.18
C PHE A 53 0.18 -24.46 -9.37
N GLU A 54 0.57 -25.48 -10.15
CA GLU A 54 -0.25 -26.00 -11.24
C GLU A 54 -1.48 -26.75 -10.70
N ASP A 55 -1.30 -27.41 -9.55
CA ASP A 55 -2.36 -28.14 -8.85
C ASP A 55 -3.04 -27.27 -7.79
N GLY A 56 -4.34 -27.47 -7.62
CA GLY A 56 -5.11 -26.84 -6.55
C GLY A 56 -4.64 -27.31 -5.18
N ILE A 57 -4.22 -26.37 -4.33
CA ILE A 57 -3.85 -26.65 -2.94
C ILE A 57 -5.02 -26.36 -2.00
N SER A 58 -5.25 -27.25 -1.03
CA SER A 58 -6.21 -26.98 0.05
C SER A 58 -5.63 -25.92 0.97
N VAL A 59 -6.30 -24.78 1.05
CA VAL A 59 -5.96 -23.69 1.97
C VAL A 59 -7.14 -23.44 2.91
N PRO A 60 -6.88 -23.09 4.18
CA PRO A 60 -7.96 -22.68 5.08
C PRO A 60 -8.73 -21.50 4.50
N GLU A 61 -10.05 -21.49 4.67
CA GLU A 61 -10.86 -20.34 4.29
C GLU A 61 -10.44 -19.10 5.08
N PRO A 62 -10.15 -17.98 4.42
CA PRO A 62 -9.80 -16.76 5.12
C PRO A 62 -10.99 -16.26 5.94
N HIS A 63 -10.71 -15.87 7.18
CA HIS A 63 -11.70 -15.26 8.05
C HIS A 63 -12.24 -13.96 7.42
N ALA A 64 -13.48 -13.60 7.75
CA ALA A 64 -14.01 -12.29 7.39
C ALA A 64 -13.13 -11.18 7.99
N ALA A 65 -12.54 -10.35 7.15
CA ALA A 65 -11.69 -9.25 7.59
C ALA A 65 -12.53 -8.01 7.94
N ILE A 66 -12.31 -7.44 9.12
CA ILE A 66 -12.83 -6.12 9.46
C ILE A 66 -12.10 -5.08 8.62
N HIS A 67 -12.84 -4.16 8.01
CA HIS A 67 -12.26 -3.07 7.25
C HIS A 67 -12.26 -1.78 8.07
N LEU A 68 -11.08 -1.41 8.61
CA LEU A 68 -10.93 -0.29 9.56
C LEU A 68 -11.30 1.09 8.98
N CYS A 69 -11.38 1.23 7.65
CA CYS A 69 -11.88 2.47 7.06
C CYS A 69 -13.38 2.67 7.31
N ASP A 70 -14.16 1.59 7.52
CA ASP A 70 -15.61 1.67 7.75
C ASP A 70 -15.93 2.36 9.10
N THR A 71 -15.00 2.33 10.05
CA THR A 71 -15.10 3.03 11.35
C THR A 71 -14.34 4.36 11.38
N CYS A 72 -13.63 4.72 10.31
CA CYS A 72 -12.87 5.97 10.20
C CYS A 72 -13.76 7.08 9.64
N VAL A 73 -14.43 7.82 10.51
CA VAL A 73 -15.29 8.93 10.09
C VAL A 73 -14.47 10.06 9.48
N GLU A 74 -13.42 10.51 10.17
CA GLU A 74 -12.65 11.72 9.82
C GLU A 74 -11.83 11.62 8.54
N LYS A 75 -11.39 10.40 8.17
CA LYS A 75 -10.53 10.10 7.01
C LYS A 75 -9.39 11.13 6.84
N PRO A 76 -8.53 11.31 7.87
CA PRO A 76 -7.46 12.32 7.83
C PRO A 76 -6.48 12.10 6.66
N CYS A 77 -6.38 10.87 6.16
CA CYS A 77 -5.61 10.52 4.96
C CYS A 77 -6.14 11.13 3.65
N LEU A 78 -7.30 11.78 3.63
CA LEU A 78 -7.80 12.50 2.44
C LEU A 78 -7.61 14.02 2.55
N LYS A 79 -6.99 14.50 3.62
CA LYS A 79 -6.87 15.93 3.94
C LYS A 79 -5.44 16.37 4.21
N SER A 80 -4.47 15.44 4.20
CA SER A 80 -3.12 15.70 4.69
C SER A 80 -2.13 16.00 3.56
N CYS A 81 -2.45 15.62 2.32
CA CYS A 81 -1.65 15.94 1.14
C CYS A 81 -1.87 17.40 0.73
N PRO A 82 -0.81 18.22 0.64
CA PRO A 82 -0.91 19.64 0.27
C PRO A 82 -1.27 19.87 -1.20
N VAL A 83 -1.37 18.80 -2.01
CA VAL A 83 -1.74 18.88 -3.43
C VAL A 83 -2.89 17.93 -3.79
N ASP A 84 -3.63 17.45 -2.79
CA ASP A 84 -4.81 16.60 -2.97
C ASP A 84 -4.56 15.41 -3.92
N ALA A 85 -3.42 14.74 -3.74
CA ALA A 85 -2.98 13.71 -4.68
C ALA A 85 -3.89 12.49 -4.73
N TYR A 86 -4.69 12.24 -3.69
CA TYR A 86 -5.68 11.16 -3.65
C TYR A 86 -7.09 11.72 -3.70
N SER A 87 -7.92 11.16 -4.57
CA SER A 87 -9.33 11.50 -4.70
C SER A 87 -10.17 10.26 -5.02
N GLY A 88 -11.49 10.42 -5.10
CA GLY A 88 -12.38 9.37 -5.60
C GLY A 88 -12.11 8.95 -7.06
N GLN A 89 -11.33 9.74 -7.81
CA GLN A 89 -10.91 9.42 -9.18
C GLN A 89 -9.56 8.67 -9.25
N GLY A 90 -8.89 8.49 -8.10
CA GLY A 90 -7.60 7.79 -8.02
C GLY A 90 -6.46 8.70 -7.57
N PHE A 91 -5.24 8.31 -7.96
CA PHE A 91 -3.99 8.95 -7.55
C PHE A 91 -3.43 9.86 -8.66
N ALA A 92 -3.33 11.16 -8.38
CA ALA A 92 -2.73 12.17 -9.24
C ALA A 92 -1.20 12.10 -9.20
N HIS A 93 -0.65 11.08 -9.86
CA HIS A 93 0.78 10.77 -9.89
C HIS A 93 1.67 11.98 -10.20
N GLU A 94 1.38 12.71 -11.28
CA GLU A 94 2.21 13.84 -11.72
C GLU A 94 2.19 15.01 -10.73
N ALA A 95 1.02 15.32 -10.15
CA ALA A 95 0.90 16.38 -9.14
C ALA A 95 1.69 16.03 -7.87
N CYS A 96 1.57 14.79 -7.39
CA CYS A 96 2.34 14.28 -6.27
C CYS A 96 3.85 14.35 -6.54
N LEU A 97 4.28 13.84 -7.70
CA LEU A 97 5.69 13.84 -8.09
C LEU A 97 6.28 15.25 -8.19
N GLY A 98 5.53 16.18 -8.80
CA GLY A 98 5.90 17.59 -8.90
C GLY A 98 6.07 18.24 -7.53
N HIS A 99 5.14 18.00 -6.60
CA HIS A 99 5.23 18.49 -5.23
C HIS A 99 6.45 17.91 -4.50
N VAL A 100 6.64 16.59 -4.54
CA VAL A 100 7.74 15.89 -3.86
C VAL A 100 9.11 16.36 -4.35
N ARG A 101 9.26 16.69 -5.63
CA ARG A 101 10.51 17.23 -6.19
C ARG A 101 10.69 18.73 -5.98
N GLY A 102 9.61 19.45 -5.70
CA GLY A 102 9.61 20.90 -5.48
C GLY A 102 10.26 21.33 -4.17
N HIS A 103 10.42 22.64 -4.02
CA HIS A 103 10.99 23.27 -2.82
C HIS A 103 10.25 22.85 -1.54
N SER A 104 8.92 22.87 -1.57
CA SER A 104 8.07 22.52 -0.42
C SER A 104 7.91 21.01 -0.18
N GLY A 105 8.56 20.15 -0.97
CA GLY A 105 8.39 18.69 -0.91
C GLY A 105 9.21 17.99 0.18
N GLU A 106 10.06 18.72 0.92
CA GLU A 106 10.95 18.14 1.94
C GLU A 106 10.21 17.25 2.95
N PRO A 107 9.05 17.65 3.53
CA PRO A 107 8.34 16.82 4.49
C PRO A 107 7.92 15.46 3.92
N CYS A 108 7.57 15.41 2.64
CA CYS A 108 7.26 14.16 1.95
C CYS A 108 8.53 13.32 1.71
N ARG A 109 9.66 13.96 1.37
CA ARG A 109 10.93 13.27 1.09
C ARG A 109 11.55 12.66 2.35
N SER A 110 11.50 13.34 3.49
CA SER A 110 12.09 12.88 4.74
C SER A 110 11.13 12.09 5.62
N GLY A 111 9.83 12.44 5.59
CA GLY A 111 8.80 11.86 6.45
C GLY A 111 7.89 10.83 5.82
N GLY A 112 7.98 10.61 4.49
CA GLY A 112 7.04 9.75 3.77
C GLY A 112 5.77 10.46 3.32
N CYS A 113 4.86 9.72 2.69
CA CYS A 113 3.55 10.23 2.26
C CYS A 113 2.73 10.73 3.47
N LEU A 114 2.36 12.02 3.45
CA LEU A 114 1.61 12.65 4.55
C LEU A 114 0.22 12.01 4.73
N ASP A 115 -0.48 11.69 3.65
CA ASP A 115 -1.78 10.99 3.71
C ASP A 115 -1.67 9.61 4.37
N ARG A 116 -0.65 8.82 4.01
CA ARG A 116 -0.45 7.49 4.62
C ARG A 116 -0.10 7.63 6.11
N ASN A 117 0.73 8.61 6.46
CA ASN A 117 1.08 8.93 7.85
C ASN A 117 -0.08 9.50 8.68
N ALA A 118 -1.09 10.07 8.04
CA ALA A 118 -2.27 10.56 8.73
C ALA A 118 -3.23 9.44 9.13
N CYS A 119 -3.11 8.24 8.55
CA CYS A 119 -3.94 7.10 8.93
C CYS A 119 -3.72 6.72 10.41
N PRO A 120 -4.80 6.66 11.23
CA PRO A 120 -4.69 6.35 12.66
C PRO A 120 -4.50 4.85 12.94
N TYR A 121 -4.64 3.99 11.93
CA TYR A 121 -4.58 2.53 12.09
C TYR A 121 -3.23 1.95 11.69
N GLY A 122 -2.80 0.93 12.43
CA GLY A 122 -1.52 0.25 12.21
C GLY A 122 -0.30 1.12 12.53
N THR A 123 -0.44 2.15 13.37
CA THR A 123 0.64 3.09 13.71
C THR A 123 1.87 2.40 14.32
N GLY A 124 1.67 1.32 15.09
CA GLY A 124 2.78 0.51 15.62
C GLY A 124 3.57 -0.26 14.56
N TYR A 125 3.02 -0.40 13.35
CA TYR A 125 3.68 -1.03 12.20
C TYR A 125 4.21 -0.01 11.18
N ARG A 126 4.03 1.28 11.47
CA ARG A 126 4.52 2.36 10.64
C ARG A 126 6.00 2.18 10.39
N TYR A 127 6.40 2.30 9.13
CA TYR A 127 7.80 2.19 8.78
C TYR A 127 8.58 3.31 9.47
N PRO A 128 9.80 3.03 9.98
CA PRO A 128 10.68 4.07 10.49
C PRO A 128 10.89 5.19 9.46
N PRO A 129 11.12 6.45 9.89
CA PRO A 129 11.29 7.58 8.97
C PRO A 129 12.31 7.32 7.86
N GLU A 130 13.43 6.67 8.16
CA GLU A 130 14.48 6.34 7.19
C GLU A 130 14.00 5.38 6.08
N VAL A 131 13.12 4.43 6.41
CA VAL A 131 12.53 3.51 5.41
C VAL A 131 11.49 4.25 4.57
N GLN A 132 10.73 5.17 5.17
CA GLN A 132 9.79 6.01 4.43
C GLN A 132 10.51 6.94 3.45
N ALA A 133 11.59 7.58 3.91
CA ALA A 133 12.44 8.42 3.08
C ALA A 133 13.05 7.63 1.91
N PHE A 134 13.55 6.42 2.18
CA PHE A 134 14.04 5.51 1.13
C PHE A 134 12.99 5.25 0.05
N HIS A 135 11.75 4.93 0.45
CA HIS A 135 10.67 4.71 -0.51
C HIS A 135 10.31 5.97 -1.31
N MET A 136 10.35 7.14 -0.68
CA MET A 136 10.07 8.41 -1.36
C MET A 136 11.18 8.83 -2.31
N ALA A 137 12.44 8.56 -1.99
CA ALA A 137 13.57 8.74 -2.90
C ALA A 137 13.42 7.83 -4.14
N ALA A 138 13.05 6.57 -3.94
CA ALA A 138 12.78 5.64 -5.04
C ALA A 138 11.59 6.09 -5.92
N PHE A 139 10.49 6.52 -5.30
CA PHE A 139 9.31 7.06 -6.01
C PHE A 139 9.68 8.30 -6.85
N ALA A 140 10.38 9.25 -6.23
CA ALA A 140 10.72 10.52 -6.87
C ALA A 140 11.98 10.45 -7.75
N LYS A 141 12.68 9.32 -7.80
CA LYS A 141 13.96 9.13 -8.50
C LYS A 141 14.97 10.24 -8.13
N LEU A 142 15.19 10.41 -6.83
CA LEU A 142 16.11 11.37 -6.23
C LEU A 142 17.50 10.78 -6.02
#